data_AF-A0A840MTL9-F1
#
_entry.id   AF-A0A840MTL9-F1
#
_cell.length_a   1.000
_cell.length_b   1.000
_cell.length_c   1.000
_cell.angle_alpha   90.00
_cell.angle_beta   90.00
_cell.angle_gamma   90.00
#
_symmetry.space_group_name_H-M   'P 1'
#
loop_
_entity.id
_entity.type
_entity.pdbx_description
1 polymer ?
#
loop_
_entity_poly.entity_id
_entity_poly.type
_entity_poly.pdbx_seq_one_letter_code
_entity_poly.pdbx_strand_id
1 'polypeptide(L)' 'MTVAITVEHNEARLAGTLAFLDAGTNPARLRIYGGTRPATPATTPSSAMLVEIRLTKPAGTIAGGLLTLT' A
#
# COMPACT_ATOMS: atom_id res chain seq x y z
N MET A 1 26.84 -5.21 16.72
CA MET A 1 26.21 -5.98 15.63
C MET A 1 25.22 -5.06 14.94
N THR A 2 25.33 -4.87 13.63
CA THR A 2 24.40 -4.04 12.84
C THR A 2 23.75 -4.90 11.77
N VAL A 3 22.48 -4.61 11.49
CA VAL A 3 21.73 -5.23 10.38
C VAL A 3 21.41 -4.13 9.39
N ALA A 4 21.83 -4.31 8.14
CA ALA A 4 21.56 -3.37 7.06
C ALA A 4 20.35 -3.83 6.23
N ILE A 5 19.57 -2.88 5.72
CA ILE A 5 18.52 -3.15 4.74
C ILE A 5 19.16 -3.05 3.36
N THR A 6 19.41 -4.19 2.74
CA THR A 6 19.85 -4.25 1.33
C THR A 6 18.66 -4.03 0.40
N VAL A 7 18.94 -3.92 -0.91
CA VAL A 7 17.89 -3.83 -1.93
C VAL A 7 17.01 -5.07 -1.89
N GLU A 8 17.61 -6.27 -1.80
CA GLU A 8 16.90 -7.55 -1.77
C GLU A 8 16.03 -7.68 -0.52
N HIS A 9 16.54 -7.23 0.64
CA HIS A 9 15.74 -7.17 1.85
C HIS A 9 14.54 -6.22 1.68
N ASN A 10 14.75 -5.05 1.08
CA ASN A 10 13.68 -4.11 0.82
C ASN A 10 12.64 -4.68 -0.15
N GLU A 11 13.07 -5.36 -1.21
CA GLU A 11 12.18 -6.02 -2.16
C GLU A 11 11.35 -7.12 -1.50
N ALA A 12 11.92 -7.89 -0.56
CA ALA A 12 11.14 -8.86 0.23
C ALA A 12 10.05 -8.19 1.08
N ARG A 13 10.34 -7.02 1.68
CA ARG A 13 9.34 -6.23 2.43
C ARG A 13 8.24 -5.68 1.50
N LEU A 14 8.61 -5.20 0.32
CA LEU A 14 7.66 -4.72 -0.68
C LEU A 14 6.81 -5.85 -1.23
N ALA A 15 7.38 -7.05 -1.43
CA ALA A 15 6.64 -8.23 -1.88
C ALA A 15 5.55 -8.63 -0.88
N GLY A 16 5.83 -8.55 0.43
CA GLY A 16 4.81 -8.74 1.46
C GLY A 16 3.69 -7.69 1.39
N THR A 17 4.02 -6.44 1.08
CA THR A 17 3.03 -5.36 0.90
C THR A 17 2.15 -5.61 -0.34
N LEU A 18 2.76 -5.94 -1.47
CA LEU A 18 2.05 -6.26 -2.71
C LEU A 18 1.13 -7.47 -2.53
N ALA A 19 1.63 -8.54 -1.91
CA ALA A 19 0.83 -9.73 -1.61
C ALA A 19 -0.37 -9.41 -0.73
N PHE A 20 -0.22 -8.53 0.27
CA PHE A 20 -1.34 -8.08 1.10
C PHE A 20 -2.38 -7.31 0.30
N LEU A 21 -1.96 -6.40 -0.59
CA LEU A 21 -2.86 -5.65 -1.46
C LEU A 21 -3.63 -6.59 -2.42
N ASP A 22 -2.98 -7.64 -2.91
CA ASP A 22 -3.57 -8.60 -3.85
C ASP A 22 -4.39 -9.72 -3.19
N ALA A 23 -4.39 -9.82 -1.86
CA ALA A 23 -5.02 -10.93 -1.13
C ALA A 23 -6.56 -10.98 -1.29
N GLY A 24 -7.23 -9.83 -1.44
CA GLY A 24 -8.70 -9.76 -1.55
C GLY A 24 -9.21 -10.10 -2.95
N THR A 25 -10.42 -10.65 -3.09
CA THR A 25 -11.01 -11.00 -4.41
C THR A 25 -11.12 -9.80 -5.36
N ASN A 26 -11.43 -8.63 -4.81
CA ASN A 26 -11.52 -7.38 -5.57
C ASN A 26 -10.17 -6.66 -5.58
N PRO A 27 -9.87 -5.85 -6.62
CA PRO A 27 -8.67 -5.02 -6.64
C PRO A 27 -8.61 -4.06 -5.44
N ALA A 28 -7.38 -3.83 -4.95
CA ALA A 28 -7.10 -2.89 -3.86
C ALA A 28 -7.47 -1.46 -4.24
N ARG A 29 -7.63 -0.60 -3.23
CA ARG A 29 -8.02 0.79 -3.42
C ARG A 29 -7.26 1.73 -2.50
N LEU A 30 -6.87 2.87 -3.06
CA LEU A 30 -6.37 4.01 -2.30
C LEU A 30 -7.51 5.00 -2.12
N ARG A 31 -7.75 5.44 -0.89
CA ARG A 31 -8.78 6.42 -0.57
C ARG A 31 -8.12 7.62 0.10
N ILE A 32 -8.36 8.80 -0.44
CA ILE A 32 -7.85 10.07 0.11
C ILE A 32 -9.02 10.83 0.70
N TYR A 33 -8.81 11.34 1.91
CA TYR A 33 -9.79 12.08 2.67
C TYR A 33 -9.23 13.46 2.98
N GLY A 34 -10.08 14.48 2.99
CA GLY A 34 -9.66 15.87 3.15
C GLY A 34 -9.46 16.34 4.60
N GLY A 35 -9.85 15.51 5.57
CA GLY A 35 -9.80 15.87 6.99
C GLY A 35 -8.59 15.29 7.72
N THR A 36 -8.62 15.43 9.04
CA THR A 36 -7.61 14.87 9.94
C THR A 36 -7.53 13.36 9.77
N ARG A 37 -6.31 12.84 9.62
CA ARG A 37 -6.05 11.40 9.59
C ARG A 37 -6.56 10.76 10.90
N PRO A 38 -7.33 9.67 10.86
CA PRO A 38 -7.73 8.96 12.06
C PRO A 38 -6.52 8.50 12.88
N ALA A 39 -6.67 8.45 14.20
CA ALA A 39 -5.60 8.06 15.11
C ALA A 39 -5.13 6.61 14.90
N THR A 40 -6.03 5.73 14.44
CA THR A 40 -5.71 4.33 14.13
C THR A 40 -6.14 3.98 12.71
N PRO A 41 -5.40 3.10 12.00
CA PRO A 41 -5.73 2.71 10.63
C PRO A 41 -7.08 2.00 10.47
N ALA A 42 -7.60 1.40 11.54
CA ALA A 42 -8.89 0.71 11.56
C ALA A 42 -10.08 1.67 11.74
N THR A 43 -9.84 2.92 12.16
CA THR A 43 -10.91 3.90 12.36
C THR A 43 -11.35 4.48 11.02
N THR A 44 -12.64 4.37 10.71
CA THR A 44 -13.24 4.98 9.52
C THR A 44 -13.08 6.51 9.57
N PRO A 45 -12.54 7.15 8.52
CA PRO A 45 -12.51 8.60 8.43
C PRO A 45 -13.91 9.21 8.48
N SER A 46 -14.10 10.24 9.30
CA SER A 46 -15.37 10.99 9.38
C SER A 46 -15.48 12.11 8.34
N SER A 47 -14.37 12.44 7.68
CA SER A 47 -14.33 13.47 6.63
C SER A 47 -14.77 12.93 5.28
N ALA A 48 -15.16 13.84 4.38
CA ALA A 48 -15.52 13.48 3.02
C ALA A 48 -14.34 12.80 2.29
N MET A 49 -14.63 11.69 1.60
CA MET A 49 -13.70 11.06 0.68
C MET A 49 -13.54 11.96 -0.55
N LEU A 50 -12.32 12.39 -0.82
CA LEU A 50 -12.01 13.25 -1.96
C LEU A 50 -11.79 12.43 -3.24
N VAL A 51 -11.10 11.30 -3.12
CA VAL A 51 -10.88 10.39 -4.25
C VAL A 51 -10.75 8.95 -3.77
N GLU A 52 -11.25 8.03 -4.60
CA GLU A 52 -10.95 6.61 -4.55
C GLU A 52 -10.24 6.23 -5.86
N ILE A 53 -9.04 5.68 -5.75
CA ILE A 53 -8.28 5.13 -6.87
C ILE A 53 -8.34 3.62 -6.74
N ARG A 54 -8.93 2.97 -7.75
CA ARG A 54 -8.93 1.51 -7.85
C ARG A 54 -7.66 1.08 -8.57
N LEU A 55 -6.88 0.22 -7.92
CA LEU A 55 -5.68 -0.35 -8.51
C LEU A 55 -6.05 -1.50 -9.47
N THR A 56 -5.09 -1.89 -10.30
CA THR A 56 -5.14 -3.13 -11.08
C THR A 56 -4.99 -4.35 -10.17
N LYS A 57 -5.12 -5.54 -10.76
CA LYS A 57 -4.78 -6.80 -10.09
C LYS A 57 -3.89 -7.62 -11.03
N PRO A 58 -2.58 -7.75 -10.76
CA PRO A 58 -1.86 -7.33 -9.54
C PRO A 58 -1.83 -5.81 -9.33
N ALA A 59 -1.71 -5.37 -8.08
CA ALA A 59 -1.77 -3.96 -7.69
C ALA A 59 -0.53 -3.14 -8.10
N GLY A 60 0.54 -3.79 -8.56
CA GLY A 60 1.76 -3.13 -8.98
C GLY A 60 2.91 -4.07 -9.30
N THR A 61 4.08 -3.49 -9.55
CA THR A 61 5.34 -4.21 -9.84
C THR A 61 6.47 -3.71 -8.95
N ILE A 62 7.43 -4.59 -8.63
CA ILE A 62 8.58 -4.27 -7.78
C ILE A 62 9.86 -4.33 -8.61
N ALA A 63 10.67 -3.28 -8.55
CA ALA A 63 12.00 -3.24 -9.16
C ALA A 63 12.89 -2.21 -8.47
N GLY A 64 14.17 -2.56 -8.25
CA GLY A 64 15.17 -1.63 -7.71
C GLY A 64 14.84 -1.14 -6.31
N GLY A 65 14.11 -1.94 -5.52
CA GLY A 65 13.63 -1.53 -4.20
C GLY A 65 12.47 -0.52 -4.23
N LEU A 66 11.73 -0.40 -5.34
CA LEU A 66 10.50 0.40 -5.44
C LEU A 66 9.30 -0.48 -5.81
N LEU A 67 8.14 -0.20 -5.21
CA LEU A 67 6.84 -0.73 -5.61
C LEU A 67 6.10 0.35 -6.41
N THR A 68 5.84 0.09 -7.69
CA THR A 68 5.05 0.97 -8.58
C THR A 68 3.63 0.46 -8.65
N LEU A 69 2.66 1.27 -8.20
CA LEU A 69 1.24 0.93 -8.23
C LEU A 69 0.62 1.27 -9.58
N THR A 70 -0.34 0.47 -10.03
CA THR A 70 -1.03 0.61 -11.32
C THR A 70 -2.54 0.51 -11.18
#